data_AF-A0A951H1L4-F1
#
_entry.id   AF-A0A951H1L4-F1
#
_cell.length_a   1.000
_cell.length_b   1.000
_cell.length_c   1.000
_cell.angle_alpha   90.00
_cell.angle_beta   90.00
_cell.angle_gamma   90.00
#
_symmetry.space_group_name_H-M   'P 1'
#
loop_
_entity.id
_entity.type
_entity.pdbx_description
1 polymer ?
#
loop_
_entity_poly.entity_id
_entity_poly.type
_entity_poly.pdbx_seq_one_letter_code
_entity_poly.pdbx_strand_id
1 'polypeptide(L)'
;PRHPDIWGVVQHGVVYTGGTGKIAEHGGANPQDRDVALTVYSPTAVGSRVVGGPVETTQIAPTVLKLLGLDPSALKAVRLEGTKVLPGL
;
A
#
# COMPACT_ATOMS: atom_id res chain seq x y z
N PRO A 1 4.13 7.37 -21.10
CA PRO A 1 2.83 7.66 -20.46
C PRO A 1 1.86 6.48 -20.63
N ARG A 2 1.42 5.89 -19.52
CA ARG A 2 0.40 4.80 -19.48
C ARG A 2 -0.66 5.16 -18.44
N HIS A 3 -1.36 6.26 -18.65
CA HIS A 3 -2.50 6.70 -17.87
C HIS A 3 -3.42 7.55 -18.76
N PRO A 4 -4.73 7.64 -18.46
CA PRO A 4 -5.64 8.49 -19.22
C PRO A 4 -5.51 9.95 -18.81
N ASP A 5 -5.94 10.86 -19.68
CA ASP A 5 -6.00 12.31 -19.37
C ASP A 5 -7.07 12.63 -18.32
N ILE A 6 -8.09 11.79 -18.22
CA ILE A 6 -9.22 11.92 -17.30
C ILE A 6 -9.42 10.58 -16.59
N TRP A 7 -9.68 10.64 -15.30
CA TRP A 7 -10.09 9.50 -14.49
C TRP A 7 -11.30 9.89 -13.65
N GLY A 8 -12.21 8.93 -13.42
CA GLY A 8 -13.44 9.15 -12.67
C GLY A 8 -13.45 8.41 -11.35
N VAL A 9 -13.97 9.06 -10.29
CA VAL A 9 -14.31 8.41 -9.03
C VAL A 9 -15.80 8.10 -9.03
N VAL A 10 -16.16 6.86 -8.73
CA VAL A 10 -17.57 6.44 -8.60
C VAL A 10 -18.06 6.54 -7.17
N GLN A 11 -19.37 6.66 -6.99
CA GLN A 11 -19.99 6.53 -5.67
C GLN A 11 -19.79 5.10 -5.14
N HIS A 12 -19.65 4.96 -3.82
CA HIS A 12 -19.46 3.66 -3.19
C HIS A 12 -20.61 2.70 -3.52
N GLY A 13 -20.29 1.44 -3.85
CA GLY A 13 -21.26 0.42 -4.27
C GLY A 13 -21.63 0.47 -5.76
N VAL A 14 -21.11 1.42 -6.53
CA VAL A 14 -21.35 1.50 -7.98
C VAL A 14 -20.18 0.91 -8.75
N VAL A 15 -20.48 0.08 -9.75
CA VAL A 15 -19.50 -0.46 -10.71
C VAL A 15 -19.99 -0.25 -12.13
N TYR A 16 -19.10 0.19 -13.03
CA TYR A 16 -19.35 0.18 -14.47
C TYR A 16 -18.81 -1.13 -15.06
N THR A 17 -19.72 -2.05 -15.41
CA THR A 17 -19.40 -3.41 -15.85
C THR A 17 -20.27 -3.82 -17.05
N GLY A 18 -19.75 -4.68 -17.92
CA GLY A 18 -20.49 -5.22 -19.08
C GLY A 18 -21.49 -6.33 -18.74
N GLY A 19 -21.61 -6.73 -17.46
CA GLY A 19 -22.54 -7.77 -17.01
C GLY A 19 -22.79 -7.71 -15.50
N THR A 20 -23.84 -8.40 -15.04
CA THR A 20 -24.40 -8.28 -13.67
C THR A 20 -24.03 -9.42 -12.72
N GLY A 21 -23.18 -10.36 -13.14
CA GLY A 21 -22.83 -11.55 -12.34
C GLY A 21 -21.90 -11.29 -11.15
N LYS A 22 -21.42 -10.06 -10.97
CA LYS A 22 -20.51 -9.71 -9.89
C LYS A 22 -21.29 -9.31 -8.64
N ILE A 23 -20.94 -9.91 -7.51
CA ILE A 23 -21.59 -9.66 -6.21
C ILE A 23 -20.78 -8.74 -5.29
N ALA A 24 -19.51 -8.49 -5.63
CA ALA A 24 -18.63 -7.53 -4.94
C ALA A 24 -17.50 -7.11 -5.89
N GLU A 25 -17.00 -5.88 -5.73
CA GLU A 25 -15.85 -5.33 -6.46
C GLU A 25 -15.03 -4.43 -5.55
N HIS A 26 -13.77 -4.18 -5.94
CA HIS A 26 -12.86 -3.24 -5.29
C HIS A 26 -12.11 -2.40 -6.34
N GLY A 27 -11.21 -1.52 -5.91
CA GLY A 27 -10.42 -0.67 -6.81
C GLY A 27 -11.01 0.72 -7.02
N GLY A 28 -12.06 1.07 -6.27
CA GLY A 28 -12.51 2.44 -6.10
C GLY A 28 -11.58 3.23 -5.18
N ALA A 29 -11.91 4.52 -4.99
CA ALA A 29 -11.17 5.41 -4.10
C ALA A 29 -11.59 5.27 -2.62
N ASN A 30 -12.51 4.37 -2.29
CA ASN A 30 -13.04 4.20 -0.95
C ASN A 30 -11.99 3.60 0.00
N PRO A 31 -11.89 4.04 1.27
CA PRO A 31 -11.00 3.40 2.25
C PRO A 31 -11.20 1.89 2.39
N GLN A 32 -12.44 1.38 2.30
CA GLN A 32 -12.71 -0.07 2.36
C GLN A 32 -12.10 -0.85 1.19
N ASP A 33 -11.80 -0.20 0.06
CA ASP A 33 -11.13 -0.80 -1.10
C ASP A 33 -9.59 -0.69 -1.01
N ARG A 34 -9.08 0.20 -0.16
CA ARG A 34 -7.67 0.64 -0.15
C ARG A 34 -6.93 0.26 1.13
N ASP A 35 -7.62 0.22 2.25
CA ASP A 35 -7.07 -0.11 3.56
C ASP A 35 -6.97 -1.62 3.68
N VAL A 36 -5.73 -2.10 3.81
CA VAL A 36 -5.43 -3.53 3.94
C VAL A 36 -4.70 -3.79 5.25
N ALA A 37 -4.97 -4.93 5.87
CA ALA A 37 -4.27 -5.35 7.07
C ALA A 37 -2.77 -5.57 6.76
N LEU A 38 -1.89 -5.09 7.66
CA LEU A 38 -0.45 -5.23 7.54
C LEU A 38 0.13 -5.80 8.83
N THR A 39 0.75 -6.98 8.73
CA THR A 39 1.47 -7.63 9.83
C THR A 39 2.93 -7.78 9.43
N VAL A 40 3.85 -7.42 10.32
CA VAL A 40 5.30 -7.56 10.12
C VAL A 40 5.85 -8.51 11.17
N TYR A 41 6.60 -9.51 10.70
CA TYR A 41 7.34 -10.42 11.54
C TYR A 41 8.80 -10.45 11.13
N SER A 42 9.70 -10.35 12.10
CA SER A 42 11.13 -10.58 11.92
C SER A 42 11.67 -11.29 13.17
N PRO A 43 12.49 -12.35 13.02
CA PRO A 43 13.01 -13.09 14.17
C PRO A 43 13.81 -12.23 15.16
N THR A 44 14.48 -11.18 14.69
CA THR A 44 15.43 -10.39 15.50
C THR A 44 15.20 -8.88 15.44
N ALA A 45 14.49 -8.38 14.44
CA ALA A 45 14.42 -6.93 14.18
C ALA A 45 13.10 -6.28 14.63
N VAL A 46 12.06 -7.05 15.00
CA VAL A 46 10.75 -6.47 15.34
C VAL A 46 10.19 -7.16 16.58
N GLY A 47 9.82 -6.36 17.60
CA GLY A 47 9.12 -6.83 18.80
C GLY A 47 7.60 -6.83 18.64
N SER A 48 6.91 -7.59 19.49
CA SER A 48 5.44 -7.63 19.53
C SER A 48 4.87 -6.27 19.96
N ARG A 49 4.09 -5.64 19.08
CA ARG A 49 3.39 -4.37 19.33
C ARG A 49 2.38 -4.07 18.22
N VAL A 50 1.49 -3.12 18.50
CA VAL A 50 0.56 -2.53 17.53
C VAL A 50 0.97 -1.07 17.32
N VAL A 51 1.07 -0.65 16.06
CA VAL A 51 1.31 0.75 15.70
C VAL A 51 0.05 1.30 15.05
N GLY A 52 -0.60 2.27 15.71
CA GLY A 52 -1.83 2.89 15.22
C GLY A 52 -1.63 4.12 14.34
N GLY A 53 -0.38 4.44 13.97
CA GLY A 53 -0.08 5.56 13.08
C GLY A 53 -0.39 5.23 11.61
N PRO A 54 -0.67 6.25 10.78
CA PRO A 54 -0.92 6.03 9.36
C PRO A 54 0.33 5.47 8.68
N VAL A 55 0.12 4.51 7.78
CA VAL A 55 1.16 3.91 6.94
C VAL A 55 0.62 3.71 5.53
N GLU A 56 1.52 3.72 4.55
CA GLU A 56 1.20 3.52 3.13
C GLU A 56 1.81 2.21 2.61
N THR A 57 1.15 1.56 1.66
CA THR A 57 1.65 0.31 1.05
C THR A 57 2.99 0.50 0.31
N THR A 58 3.30 1.73 -0.12
CA THR A 58 4.60 2.10 -0.70
C THR A 58 5.77 1.93 0.28
N GLN A 59 5.50 1.93 1.59
CA GLN A 59 6.51 1.73 2.64
C GLN A 59 6.91 0.26 2.83
N ILE A 60 6.19 -0.70 2.23
CA ILE A 60 6.47 -2.13 2.37
C ILE A 60 7.82 -2.49 1.75
N ALA A 61 8.05 -2.11 0.49
CA ALA A 61 9.31 -2.43 -0.21
C ALA A 61 10.57 -1.90 0.50
N PRO A 62 10.69 -0.60 0.88
CA PRO A 62 11.86 -0.13 1.60
C PRO A 62 12.04 -0.78 2.96
N THR A 63 10.94 -1.15 3.63
CA THR A 63 10.99 -1.89 4.91
C THR A 63 11.57 -3.28 4.74
N VAL A 64 11.16 -4.02 3.71
CA VAL A 64 11.71 -5.34 3.41
C VAL A 64 13.22 -5.26 3.18
N LEU A 65 13.69 -4.30 2.38
CA LEU A 65 15.12 -4.08 2.15
C LEU A 65 15.84 -3.80 3.47
N LYS A 66 15.32 -2.90 4.30
CA LYS A 66 15.92 -2.56 5.60
C LYS A 66 16.02 -3.79 6.52
N LEU A 67 14.97 -4.60 6.60
CA LEU A 67 14.92 -5.81 7.42
C LEU A 67 15.88 -6.91 6.93
N LEU A 68 16.15 -6.95 5.63
CA LEU A 68 17.15 -7.84 5.02
C LEU A 68 18.59 -7.29 5.09
N GLY A 69 18.80 -6.12 5.70
CA GLY A 69 20.13 -5.47 5.76
C GLY A 69 20.58 -4.83 4.44
N LEU A 70 19.65 -4.63 3.50
CA LEU A 70 19.89 -3.97 2.21
C LEU A 70 19.58 -2.47 2.30
N ASP A 71 20.16 -1.68 1.40
CA ASP A 71 19.93 -0.23 1.33
C ASP A 71 18.57 0.10 0.69
N PRO A 72 17.61 0.70 1.41
CA PRO A 72 16.33 1.13 0.85
C PRO A 72 16.49 2.16 -0.29
N SER A 73 17.58 2.93 -0.28
CA SER A 73 17.87 3.93 -1.31
C SER A 73 18.16 3.30 -2.67
N ALA A 74 18.35 1.98 -2.76
CA ALA A 74 18.41 1.24 -4.02
C ALA A 74 17.10 1.37 -4.82
N LEU A 75 15.96 1.56 -4.16
CA LEU A 75 14.67 1.78 -4.81
C LEU A 75 14.58 3.20 -5.37
N LYS A 76 14.25 3.30 -6.67
CA LYS A 76 14.04 4.59 -7.34
C LYS A 76 12.93 5.42 -6.66
N ALA A 77 11.85 4.78 -6.23
CA ALA A 77 10.73 5.44 -5.53
C ALA A 77 11.20 6.11 -4.24
N VAL A 78 12.02 5.44 -3.42
CA VAL A 78 12.57 6.03 -2.19
C VAL A 78 13.39 7.28 -2.49
N ARG A 79 14.20 7.27 -3.56
CA ARG A 79 15.01 8.44 -3.95
C ARG A 79 14.17 9.59 -4.49
N LEU A 80 13.11 9.30 -5.25
CA LEU A 80 12.27 10.31 -5.88
C LEU A 80 11.19 10.88 -4.96
N GLU A 81 10.59 10.03 -4.14
CA GLU A 81 9.39 10.34 -3.34
C GLU A 81 9.71 10.47 -1.85
N GLY A 82 10.93 10.10 -1.43
CA GLY A 82 11.34 10.17 -0.03
C GLY A 82 10.64 9.14 0.87
N THR A 83 10.06 8.09 0.28
CA THR A 83 9.29 7.04 0.99
C THR A 83 10.10 6.47 2.15
N LYS A 84 9.49 6.48 3.34
CA LYS A 84 10.14 6.00 4.57
C LYS A 84 9.82 4.53 4.81
N VAL A 85 10.69 3.85 5.55
CA VAL A 85 10.37 2.53 6.12
C VAL A 85 9.21 2.66 7.11
N LEU A 86 8.59 1.53 7.45
CA LEU A 86 7.50 1.47 8.43
C LEU A 86 7.99 1.96 9.81
N PRO A 87 7.13 2.63 10.59
CA PRO A 87 7.49 3.15 11.90
C PRO A 87 7.77 2.03 12.92
N GLY A 88 8.88 2.19 13.64
CA GLY A 88 9.34 1.37 14.76
C GLY A 88 9.71 -0.10 14.44
N LEU A 89 10.16 -0.32 13.21
CA LEU A 89 11.26 -1.27 13.03
C LEU A 89 12.47 -0.86 13.87
#